data_AF-A0A1M4YPR2-F1
#
_entry.id   AF-A0A1M4YPR2-F1
#
_cell.length_a   1.000
_cell.length_b   1.000
_cell.length_c   1.000
_cell.angle_alpha   90.00
_cell.angle_beta   90.00
_cell.angle_gamma   90.00
#
_symmetry.space_group_name_H-M   'P 1'
#
loop_
_entity.id
_entity.type
_entity.pdbx_description
1 polymer ?
#
loop_
_entity_poly.entity_id
_entity_poly.type
_entity_poly.pdbx_seq_one_letter_code
_entity_poly.pdbx_strand_id
1 'polypeptide(L)'
;MNYNQAQQRVHDLKKFYKNLLWFGIVAAIIFADDIFKKGFHLSLWNGSIILTIWGIILTVKAVKLFIFDSEWEQGIIEKEMKRTKEPIQF
;
A
#
# COMPACT_ATOMS: atom_id res chain seq x y z
N MET A 1 -19.17 3.51 16.93
CA MET A 1 -17.88 4.09 16.48
C MET A 1 -16.76 3.31 17.14
N ASN A 2 -16.09 2.42 16.40
CA ASN A 2 -15.14 1.47 17.01
C ASN A 2 -13.76 2.11 17.12
N TYR A 3 -13.48 2.77 18.24
CA TYR A 3 -12.22 3.48 18.50
C TYR A 3 -10.97 2.63 18.22
N ASN A 4 -11.04 1.32 18.45
CA ASN A 4 -9.95 0.39 18.17
C ASN A 4 -9.59 0.33 16.67
N GLN A 5 -10.56 0.46 15.78
CA GLN A 5 -10.34 0.43 14.34
C GLN A 5 -9.60 1.69 13.86
N ALA A 6 -9.96 2.86 14.38
CA ALA A 6 -9.28 4.11 14.04
C ALA A 6 -7.82 4.11 14.53
N GLN A 7 -7.55 3.61 15.74
CA GLN A 7 -6.18 3.48 16.25
C GLN A 7 -5.32 2.55 15.41
N GLN A 8 -5.87 1.41 15.00
CA GLN A 8 -5.15 0.41 14.21
C GLN A 8 -4.79 0.96 12.82
N ARG A 9 -5.68 1.73 12.20
CA ARG A 9 -5.41 2.42 10.93
C ARG A 9 -4.31 3.46 11.04
N VAL A 10 -4.31 4.29 12.09
CA VAL A 10 -3.24 5.27 12.32
C VAL A 10 -1.89 4.58 12.52
N HIS A 11 -1.88 3.45 13.25
CA HIS A 11 -0.67 2.65 13.43
C HIS A 11 -0.13 2.11 12.09
N ASP A 12 -1.00 1.53 11.27
CA ASP A 12 -0.64 1.00 9.95
C ASP A 12 -0.18 2.10 9.00
N LEU A 13 -0.83 3.27 9.02
CA LEU A 13 -0.44 4.44 8.24
C LEU A 13 0.96 4.93 8.63
N LYS A 14 1.24 5.02 9.95
CA LYS A 14 2.57 5.41 10.45
C LYS A 14 3.66 4.42 10.03
N LYS A 15 3.35 3.11 10.07
CA LYS A 15 4.26 2.05 9.63
C LYS A 15 4.49 2.09 8.11
N PHE A 16 3.45 2.38 7.33
CA PHE A 16 3.53 2.57 5.89
C PHE A 16 4.44 3.76 5.54
N TYR A 17 4.22 4.93 6.16
CA TYR A 17 5.07 6.10 5.96
C TYR A 17 6.54 5.83 6.28
N LYS A 18 6.83 5.11 7.37
CA LYS A 18 8.20 4.71 7.70
C LYS A 18 8.84 3.84 6.61
N ASN A 19 8.08 2.89 6.07
CA ASN A 19 8.56 2.01 4.99
C ASN A 19 8.73 2.77 3.67
N LEU A 20 7.83 3.71 3.37
CA LEU A 20 7.89 4.57 2.18
C LEU A 20 9.10 5.51 2.23
N LEU A 21 9.39 6.10 3.41
CA LEU A 21 10.59 6.92 3.62
C LEU A 21 11.85 6.10 3.40
N TRP A 22 11.93 4.89 3.96
CA TRP A 22 13.09 4.02 3.77
C TRP A 22 13.28 3.64 2.30
N PHE A 23 12.19 3.32 1.61
CA PHE A 23 12.21 3.08 0.16
C PHE A 23 12.72 4.30 -0.61
N GLY A 24 12.24 5.50 -0.30
CA GLY A 24 12.69 6.74 -0.95
C GLY A 24 14.19 6.98 -0.77
N ILE A 25 14.72 6.74 0.44
CA ILE A 25 16.15 6.87 0.73
C ILE A 25 16.97 5.86 -0.08
N VAL A 26 16.58 4.57 -0.06
CA VAL A 26 17.30 3.52 -0.78
C VAL A 26 17.23 3.74 -2.30
N ALA A 27 16.07 4.12 -2.82
CA ALA A 27 15.90 4.49 -4.22
C ALA A 27 16.81 5.66 -4.59
N ALA A 28 16.81 6.74 -3.80
CA ALA A 28 17.65 7.92 -4.06
C ALA A 28 19.14 7.57 -4.10
N ILE A 29 19.63 6.70 -3.20
CA ILE A 29 21.04 6.26 -3.19
C ILE A 29 21.36 5.47 -4.46
N ILE A 30 20.52 4.51 -4.84
CA ILE A 30 20.74 3.67 -6.03
C ILE A 30 20.68 4.52 -7.31
N PHE A 31 19.68 5.39 -7.44
CA PHE A 31 19.57 6.31 -8.58
C PHE A 31 20.73 7.29 -8.64
N ALA A 32 21.17 7.84 -7.50
CA ALA A 32 22.34 8.71 -7.45
C ALA A 32 23.61 7.98 -7.91
N ASP A 33 23.88 6.77 -7.40
CA ASP A 33 25.05 5.99 -7.81
C ASP A 33 25.07 5.69 -9.31
N ASP A 34 23.91 5.31 -9.88
CA ASP A 34 23.80 5.01 -11.32
C ASP A 34 23.98 6.29 -12.17
N ILE A 35 23.41 7.42 -11.74
CA ILE A 35 23.58 8.73 -12.40
C ILE A 35 25.06 9.19 -12.37
N PHE A 36 25.73 9.08 -11.22
CA PHE A 36 27.12 9.51 -11.08
C PHE A 36 28.12 8.60 -11.82
N LYS A 37 27.86 7.29 -11.92
CA LYS A 37 28.78 6.33 -12.57
C LYS A 37 28.53 6.10 -14.06
N LYS A 38 27.27 6.11 -14.51
CA LYS A 38 26.89 5.71 -15.88
C LYS A 38 26.11 6.77 -16.66
N GLY A 39 25.78 7.92 -16.06
CA GLY A 39 24.86 8.90 -16.65
C GLY A 39 23.42 8.38 -16.66
N PHE A 40 22.56 8.85 -17.58
CA PHE A 40 21.14 8.45 -17.68
C PHE A 40 20.89 6.98 -18.10
N HIS A 41 21.92 6.14 -18.10
CA HIS A 41 21.82 4.75 -18.53
C HIS A 41 21.33 3.87 -17.36
N LEU A 42 20.06 4.01 -17.02
CA LEU A 42 19.38 3.23 -15.98
C LEU A 42 19.38 1.74 -16.37
N SER A 43 20.34 0.99 -15.84
CA SER A 43 20.42 -0.45 -16.08
C SER A 43 19.44 -1.14 -15.14
N LEU A 44 18.25 -1.48 -15.66
CA LEU A 44 17.21 -2.15 -14.89
C LEU A 44 17.67 -3.50 -14.28
N TRP A 45 18.75 -4.09 -14.82
CA TRP A 45 19.14 -5.48 -14.57
C TRP A 45 20.06 -5.72 -13.37
N ASN A 46 20.80 -4.71 -12.86
CA ASN A 46 21.85 -4.95 -11.86
C ASN A 46 21.49 -4.57 -10.40
N GLY A 47 20.29 -4.06 -10.14
CA GLY A 47 19.90 -3.63 -8.79
C GLY A 47 18.51 -3.00 -8.69
N SER A 48 17.92 -2.59 -9.83
CA SER A 48 16.60 -1.97 -9.84
C SER A 48 15.45 -2.95 -9.56
N ILE A 49 15.63 -4.26 -9.83
CA ILE A 49 14.54 -5.24 -9.71
C ILE A 49 13.99 -5.34 -8.28
N ILE A 50 14.87 -5.18 -7.28
CA ILE A 50 14.48 -5.19 -5.86
C ILE A 50 13.64 -3.94 -5.54
N LEU A 51 14.01 -2.78 -6.09
CA LEU A 51 13.25 -1.54 -5.96
C LEU A 51 11.91 -1.63 -6.69
N THR A 52 11.85 -2.27 -7.86
CA THR A 52 10.61 -2.46 -8.59
C THR A 52 9.63 -3.32 -7.80
N ILE A 53 10.06 -4.49 -7.31
CA ILE A 53 9.21 -5.38 -6.50
C ILE A 53 8.77 -4.66 -5.22
N TRP A 54 9.69 -3.99 -4.53
CA TRP A 54 9.38 -3.30 -3.29
C TRP A 54 8.45 -2.09 -3.50
N GLY A 55 8.59 -1.39 -4.64
CA GLY A 55 7.70 -0.33 -5.10
C GLY A 55 6.30 -0.82 -5.43
N ILE A 56 6.17 -1.99 -6.08
CA ILE A 56 4.86 -2.63 -6.32
C ILE A 56 4.18 -2.96 -4.98
N ILE A 57 4.91 -3.54 -4.03
CA ILE A 57 4.39 -3.85 -2.70
C ILE A 57 3.89 -2.58 -1.98
N LEU A 58 4.65 -1.48 -2.07
CA LEU A 58 4.24 -0.19 -1.51
C LEU A 58 2.99 0.37 -2.19
N THR A 59 2.88 0.24 -3.52
CA THR A 59 1.71 0.71 -4.29
C THR A 59 0.45 -0.04 -3.88
N VAL A 60 0.52 -1.38 -3.78
CA VAL A 60 -0.60 -2.20 -3.30
C VAL A 60 -0.98 -1.81 -1.87
N LYS A 61 0.00 -1.58 -0.98
CA LYS A 61 -0.26 -1.12 0.38
C LYS A 61 -0.90 0.28 0.42
N ALA A 62 -0.49 1.19 -0.46
CA ALA A 62 -1.09 2.51 -0.57
C ALA A 62 -2.55 2.42 -1.01
N VAL A 63 -2.84 1.66 -2.07
CA VAL A 63 -4.22 1.41 -2.52
C VAL A 63 -5.06 0.82 -1.39
N LYS A 64 -4.52 -0.15 -0.65
CA LYS A 64 -5.22 -0.74 0.49
C LYS A 64 -5.48 0.27 1.62
N LEU A 65 -4.52 1.12 1.96
CA LEU A 65 -4.66 2.09 3.06
C LEU A 65 -5.57 3.28 2.72
N PHE A 66 -5.51 3.75 1.47
CA PHE A 66 -6.18 4.98 1.03
C PHE A 66 -7.49 4.74 0.27
N ILE A 67 -7.61 3.67 -0.53
CA ILE A 67 -8.79 3.41 -1.36
C ILE A 67 -9.74 2.42 -0.67
N PHE A 68 -9.20 1.33 -0.13
CA PHE A 68 -9.99 0.36 0.66
C PHE A 68 -10.16 0.85 2.10
N ASP A 69 -10.77 2.02 2.25
CA ASP A 69 -11.11 2.56 3.55
C ASP A 69 -12.09 1.60 4.28
N SER A 70 -12.07 1.61 5.62
CA SER A 70 -13.04 0.98 6.50
C SER A 70 -14.50 1.19 6.08
N GLU A 71 -14.83 2.29 5.40
CA GLU A 71 -16.15 2.54 4.83
C GLU A 71 -16.47 1.61 3.64
N TRP A 72 -15.50 1.32 2.77
CA TRP A 72 -15.68 0.35 1.68
C TRP A 72 -15.87 -1.06 2.25
N GLU A 73 -15.06 -1.44 3.24
CA GLU A 73 -15.19 -2.74 3.93
C GLU A 73 -16.54 -2.87 4.64
N GLN A 74 -16.99 -1.83 5.36
CA GLN A 74 -18.32 -1.80 5.96
C GLN A 74 -19.42 -1.90 4.89
N GLY A 75 -19.27 -1.21 3.76
CA GLY A 75 -20.25 -1.24 2.67
C GLY A 75 -20.38 -2.62 2.01
N ILE A 76 -19.30 -3.37 1.88
CA ILE A 76 -19.32 -4.77 1.40
C ILE A 76 -19.98 -5.67 2.43
N ILE A 77 -19.59 -5.57 3.70
CA ILE A 77 -20.16 -6.38 4.78
C ILE A 77 -21.67 -6.12 4.93
N GLU A 78 -22.10 -4.87 4.84
CA GLU A 78 -23.52 -4.51 4.92
C GLU A 78 -24.30 -5.02 3.69
N LYS A 79 -23.72 -4.97 2.48
CA LYS A 79 -24.31 -5.55 1.28
C LYS A 79 -24.47 -7.07 1.39
N GLU A 80 -23.45 -7.78 1.86
CA GLU A 80 -23.50 -9.24 2.07
C GLU A 80 -24.48 -9.63 3.19
N MET A 81 -24.54 -8.85 4.27
CA MET A 81 -25.53 -9.06 5.33
C MET A 81 -26.96 -8.81 4.85
N LYS A 82 -27.20 -7.84 3.96
CA LYS A 82 -28.52 -7.58 3.38
C LYS A 82 -28.94 -8.67 2.40
N ARG A 83 -28.00 -9.21 1.60
CA ARG A 83 -28.23 -10.34 0.69
C ARG A 83 -28.61 -11.61 1.45
N THR A 84 -27.95 -11.87 2.57
CA THR A 84 -28.24 -13.03 3.43
C THR A 84 -29.56 -12.88 4.21
N LYS A 85 -30.11 -11.65 4.29
CA LYS A 85 -31.37 -11.33 4.98
C LYS A 85 -32.56 -11.21 4.05
N GLU A 86 -32.47 -11.64 2.79
CA GLU A 86 -33.69 -11.81 1.98
C GLU A 86 -34.63 -12.77 2.73
N PRO A 87 -35.87 -12.34 3.06
CA PRO A 87 -36.78 -13.19 3.79
C PRO A 87 -37.09 -14.38 2.89
N ILE A 88 -36.80 -15.58 3.40
CA ILE A 88 -37.27 -16.83 2.83
C ILE A 88 -38.80 -16.69 2.76
N GLN A 89 -39.35 -16.48 1.57
CA GLN A 89 -40.79 -16.44 1.38
C GLN A 89 -41.29 -17.89 1.51
N PHE A 90 -41.96 -18.18 2.63
CA PHE A 90 -42.73 -19.40 2.84
C PHE A 90 -44.12 -19.26 2.24
#